data_AF-A0A8I0GT00-F1
#
_entry.id   AF-A0A8I0GT00-F1
#
_cell.length_a   1.000
_cell.length_b   1.000
_cell.length_c   1.000
_cell.angle_alpha   90.00
_cell.angle_beta   90.00
_cell.angle_gamma   90.00
#
_symmetry.space_group_name_H-M   'P 1'
#
loop_
_entity.id
_entity.type
_entity.pdbx_description
1 polymer ?
#
loop_
_entity_poly.entity_id
_entity_poly.type
_entity_poly.pdbx_seq_one_letter_code
_entity_poly.pdbx_strand_id
1 'polypeptide(L)'
;MRQAAIRRREADPLRPRTRTIYLLDPAFAPEMDGDDFGPALKAAIRDQIARHDPIIASAIGGNAHAAFAMIPRERFDFVIDGGETLPLDEGAEIRTEAEMRERLAPWLELEMHRLRLLRAVAGPFWHLESPPPVRSAEWIMAHAEPYFTEQPDYHRLGIAAAGVRYRCWLLASRMIRELCDDLDCAYVEVPSHLRGEAGLLRPSLARDSTHAREPFGEAMLQALESAAASASTAVGHRMGMSRSG
;
A
#
# COMPACT_ATOMS: atom_id res chain seq x y z
N MET A 1 7.12 2.40 -6.02
CA MET A 1 6.74 1.49 -7.12
C MET A 1 7.03 2.03 -8.52
N ARG A 2 6.38 3.11 -8.98
CA ARG A 2 6.53 3.67 -10.34
C ARG A 2 7.98 3.86 -10.82
N GLN A 3 8.85 4.39 -9.96
CA GLN A 3 10.27 4.60 -10.30
C GLN A 3 11.03 3.29 -10.55
N ALA A 4 10.73 2.22 -9.79
CA ALA A 4 11.34 0.91 -10.02
C ALA A 4 10.88 0.32 -11.36
N ALA A 5 9.58 0.43 -11.68
CA ALA A 5 9.04 0.00 -12.97
C ALA A 5 9.70 0.73 -14.16
N ILE A 6 9.94 2.04 -14.04
CA ILE A 6 10.64 2.84 -15.06
C ILE A 6 12.08 2.33 -15.23
N ARG A 7 12.84 2.18 -14.14
CA ARG A 7 14.25 1.74 -14.24
C ARG A 7 14.38 0.33 -14.78
N ARG A 8 13.51 -0.61 -14.39
CA ARG A 8 13.51 -1.97 -14.96
C ARG A 8 13.38 -1.95 -16.48
N ARG A 9 12.46 -1.13 -17.00
CA ARG A 9 12.24 -0.97 -18.44
C ARG A 9 13.48 -0.42 -19.16
N GLU A 10 14.20 0.49 -18.52
CA GLU A 10 15.41 1.10 -19.09
C GLU A 10 16.63 0.16 -19.02
N ALA A 11 16.74 -0.63 -17.95
CA ALA A 11 17.88 -1.51 -17.72
C ALA A 11 17.83 -2.83 -18.51
N ASP A 12 16.63 -3.39 -18.73
CA ASP A 12 16.46 -4.66 -19.46
C ASP A 12 15.22 -4.62 -20.37
N PRO A 13 15.38 -4.31 -21.67
CA PRO A 13 14.29 -4.25 -22.63
C PRO A 13 13.60 -5.60 -22.90
N LEU A 14 14.25 -6.73 -22.57
CA LEU A 14 13.78 -8.10 -22.84
C LEU A 14 13.01 -8.69 -21.65
N ARG A 15 13.13 -8.11 -20.45
CA ARG A 15 12.35 -8.50 -19.26
C ARG A 15 10.86 -8.21 -19.45
N PRO A 16 9.94 -9.00 -18.86
CA PRO A 16 8.51 -8.68 -18.85
C PRO A 16 8.26 -7.24 -18.43
N ARG A 17 7.54 -6.50 -19.28
CA ARG A 17 7.37 -5.05 -19.12
C ARG A 17 6.42 -4.75 -17.96
N THR A 18 6.91 -4.11 -16.92
CA THR A 18 6.05 -3.48 -15.92
C THR A 18 5.48 -2.19 -16.49
N ARG A 19 4.15 -2.13 -16.66
CA ARG A 19 3.43 -0.90 -17.00
C ARG A 19 2.74 -0.35 -15.77
N THR A 20 2.78 0.95 -15.59
CA THR A 20 2.15 1.62 -14.44
C THR A 20 1.09 2.58 -14.94
N ILE A 21 -0.14 2.38 -14.47
CA ILE A 21 -1.21 3.37 -14.56
C ILE A 21 -1.18 4.17 -13.26
N TYR A 22 -0.95 5.47 -13.37
CA TYR A 22 -0.96 6.36 -12.23
C TYR A 22 -2.30 7.07 -12.19
N LEU A 23 -3.10 6.83 -11.14
CA LEU A 23 -4.48 7.33 -11.05
C LEU A 23 -4.59 8.86 -11.15
N LEU A 24 -3.55 9.58 -10.71
CA LEU A 24 -3.49 11.04 -10.76
C LEU A 24 -2.84 11.57 -12.06
N ASP A 25 -2.66 10.74 -13.08
CA ASP A 25 -2.21 11.20 -14.39
C ASP A 25 -3.34 12.00 -15.07
N PRO A 26 -3.08 13.24 -15.56
CA PRO A 26 -4.09 14.06 -16.24
C PRO A 26 -4.79 13.36 -17.42
N ALA A 27 -4.13 12.38 -18.06
CA ALA A 27 -4.73 11.59 -19.14
C ALA A 27 -5.95 10.76 -18.69
N PHE A 28 -6.11 10.53 -17.39
CA PHE A 28 -7.23 9.78 -16.82
C PHE A 28 -8.24 10.67 -16.07
N ALA A 29 -8.13 12.00 -16.18
CA ALA A 29 -9.03 12.91 -15.50
C ALA A 29 -10.43 12.99 -16.18
N PRO A 30 -11.55 13.01 -15.40
CA PRO A 30 -11.57 12.75 -13.97
C PRO A 30 -11.34 11.25 -13.70
N GLU A 31 -10.52 10.93 -12.68
CA GLU A 31 -10.20 9.55 -12.29
C GLU A 31 -11.48 8.77 -11.92
N MET A 32 -12.41 9.47 -11.27
CA MET A 32 -13.71 8.98 -10.83
C MET A 32 -14.83 9.72 -11.59
N ASP A 33 -15.87 9.00 -11.96
CA ASP A 33 -17.12 9.51 -12.53
C ASP A 33 -18.28 9.02 -11.65
N GLY A 34 -18.70 9.87 -10.70
CA GLY A 34 -19.55 9.44 -9.59
C GLY A 34 -18.88 8.36 -8.73
N ASP A 35 -19.54 7.22 -8.60
CA ASP A 35 -19.07 6.08 -7.81
C ASP A 35 -18.30 5.03 -8.64
N ASP A 36 -17.90 5.36 -9.88
CA ASP A 36 -17.13 4.44 -10.75
C ASP A 36 -15.84 5.11 -11.23
N PHE A 37 -14.91 4.31 -11.76
CA PHE A 37 -13.76 4.86 -12.47
C PHE A 37 -14.21 5.58 -13.74
N GLY A 38 -13.56 6.71 -14.03
CA GLY A 38 -13.76 7.47 -15.24
C GLY A 38 -13.54 6.62 -16.50
N PRO A 39 -14.23 6.94 -17.61
CA PRO A 39 -14.20 6.11 -18.82
C PRO A 39 -12.79 5.98 -19.42
N ALA A 40 -11.96 7.02 -19.34
CA ALA A 40 -10.58 7.00 -19.82
C ALA A 40 -9.71 5.99 -19.05
N LEU A 41 -9.82 5.98 -17.71
CA LEU A 41 -9.11 5.04 -16.86
C LEU A 41 -9.54 3.59 -17.13
N LYS A 42 -10.85 3.34 -17.18
CA LYS A 42 -11.39 2.00 -17.48
C LYS A 42 -10.93 1.49 -18.85
N ALA A 43 -10.98 2.35 -19.86
CA ALA A 43 -10.52 2.01 -21.21
C ALA A 43 -9.02 1.67 -21.21
N ALA A 44 -8.20 2.45 -20.50
CA ALA A 44 -6.76 2.18 -20.40
C ALA A 44 -6.46 0.85 -19.70
N ILE A 45 -7.14 0.54 -18.58
CA ILE A 45 -6.98 -0.74 -17.87
C ILE A 45 -7.34 -1.91 -18.80
N ARG A 46 -8.52 -1.86 -19.43
CA ARG A 46 -8.98 -2.93 -20.34
C ARG A 46 -8.07 -3.12 -21.54
N ASP A 47 -7.57 -2.03 -22.11
CA ASP A 47 -6.63 -2.05 -23.23
C ASP A 47 -5.31 -2.73 -22.84
N GLN A 48 -4.75 -2.42 -21.66
CA GLN A 48 -3.54 -3.09 -21.18
C GLN A 48 -3.74 -4.59 -20.97
N ILE A 49 -4.89 -4.97 -20.39
CA ILE A 49 -5.22 -6.38 -20.17
C ILE A 49 -5.35 -7.12 -21.50
N ALA A 50 -6.17 -6.60 -22.42
CA ALA A 50 -6.43 -7.24 -23.70
C ALA A 50 -5.18 -7.41 -24.57
N ARG A 51 -4.21 -6.48 -24.48
CA ARG A 51 -2.98 -6.54 -25.30
C ARG A 51 -1.90 -7.45 -24.72
N HIS A 52 -1.90 -7.69 -23.42
CA HIS A 52 -0.71 -8.22 -22.74
C HIS A 52 -0.96 -9.37 -21.77
N ASP A 53 -2.22 -9.68 -21.44
CA ASP A 53 -2.57 -10.69 -20.43
C ASP A 53 -1.67 -10.62 -19.17
N PRO A 54 -1.58 -9.45 -18.50
CA PRO A 54 -0.56 -9.20 -17.51
C PRO A 54 -0.92 -9.78 -16.14
N ILE A 55 0.08 -9.93 -15.27
CA ILE A 55 -0.16 -9.93 -13.82
C ILE A 55 -0.64 -8.53 -13.44
N ILE A 56 -1.85 -8.44 -12.89
CA ILE A 56 -2.44 -7.19 -12.45
C ILE A 56 -2.07 -6.97 -10.98
N ALA A 57 -1.50 -5.81 -10.67
CA ALA A 57 -1.16 -5.43 -9.31
C ALA A 57 -1.60 -4.01 -8.97
N SER A 58 -1.96 -3.80 -7.70
CA SER A 58 -2.41 -2.52 -7.14
C SER A 58 -1.47 -2.05 -6.04
N ALA A 59 -1.24 -0.74 -5.97
CA ALA A 59 -0.59 -0.08 -4.83
C ALA A 59 -1.43 1.14 -4.37
N ILE A 60 -2.75 1.04 -4.55
CA ILE A 60 -3.75 2.07 -4.20
C ILE A 60 -3.83 2.19 -2.68
N GLY A 61 -4.14 3.38 -2.15
CA GLY A 61 -4.33 3.59 -0.71
C GLY A 61 -3.08 3.54 0.15
N GLY A 62 -1.89 3.58 -0.45
CA GLY A 62 -0.64 3.43 0.28
C GLY A 62 -0.33 4.49 1.36
N ASN A 63 -1.12 5.57 1.45
CA ASN A 63 -0.83 6.71 2.32
C ASN A 63 -1.93 7.08 3.34
N ALA A 64 -3.11 6.44 3.29
CA ALA A 64 -4.25 6.84 4.13
C ALA A 64 -3.96 6.78 5.64
N HIS A 65 -3.21 5.76 6.08
CA HIS A 65 -2.79 5.60 7.47
C HIS A 65 -1.88 6.75 7.95
N ALA A 66 -1.01 7.28 7.08
CA ALA A 66 -0.14 8.40 7.44
C ALA A 66 -0.92 9.72 7.43
N ALA A 67 -1.85 9.91 6.48
CA ALA A 67 -2.77 11.05 6.50
C ALA A 67 -3.56 11.13 7.81
N PHE A 68 -4.01 9.97 8.32
CA PHE A 68 -4.68 9.85 9.61
C PHE A 68 -3.76 10.10 10.82
N ALA A 69 -2.62 9.42 10.88
CA ALA A 69 -1.84 9.30 12.12
C ALA A 69 -0.62 10.23 12.23
N MET A 70 -0.22 10.94 11.16
CA MET A 70 1.05 11.67 11.17
C MET A 70 1.03 12.90 12.09
N ILE A 71 -0.03 13.71 12.04
CA ILE A 71 -0.16 14.93 12.84
C ILE A 71 -1.04 14.61 14.06
N PRO A 72 -0.51 14.68 15.29
CA PRO A 72 -1.19 14.20 16.50
C PRO A 72 -2.20 15.24 17.03
N ARG A 73 -3.34 15.40 16.34
CA ARG A 73 -4.43 16.31 16.77
C ARG A 73 -5.09 15.86 18.09
N GLU A 74 -4.98 14.59 18.39
CA GLU A 74 -5.29 13.96 19.67
C GLU A 74 -4.11 13.07 20.04
N ARG A 75 -3.76 13.01 21.33
CA ARG A 75 -2.70 12.13 21.82
C ARG A 75 -3.32 10.81 22.30
N PHE A 76 -3.43 9.87 21.38
CA PHE A 76 -3.91 8.51 21.65
C PHE A 76 -2.84 7.48 21.31
N ASP A 77 -3.00 6.30 21.89
CA ASP A 77 -2.30 5.09 21.48
C ASP A 77 -3.22 3.87 21.66
N PHE A 78 -2.83 2.69 21.18
CA PHE A 78 -3.66 1.49 21.30
C PHE A 78 -2.83 0.22 21.26
N VAL A 79 -3.40 -0.85 21.83
CA VAL A 79 -2.85 -2.20 21.68
C VAL A 79 -3.40 -2.81 20.40
N ILE A 80 -2.53 -3.46 19.63
CA ILE A 80 -2.87 -4.21 18.43
C ILE A 80 -2.21 -5.58 18.52
N ASP A 81 -2.96 -6.64 18.21
CA ASP A 81 -2.44 -8.01 18.31
C ASP A 81 -1.49 -8.31 17.17
N GLY A 82 -0.24 -8.73 17.42
CA GLY A 82 0.69 -9.20 16.40
C GLY A 82 1.59 -8.11 15.79
N GLY A 83 2.85 -8.50 15.58
CA GLY A 83 3.97 -7.61 15.21
C GLY A 83 4.80 -7.19 16.43
N GLU A 84 6.09 -6.97 16.25
CA GLU A 84 6.94 -6.35 17.26
C GLU A 84 6.68 -4.84 17.26
N THR A 85 5.76 -4.37 18.10
CA THR A 85 5.47 -2.94 18.22
C THR A 85 6.42 -2.27 19.22
N LEU A 86 6.66 -0.97 19.02
CA LEU A 86 7.27 -0.14 20.05
C LEU A 86 6.40 -0.08 21.32
N PRO A 87 6.96 0.35 22.47
CA PRO A 87 6.16 0.62 23.68
C PRO A 87 5.01 1.61 23.41
N LEU A 88 3.97 1.54 24.23
CA LEU A 88 2.89 2.53 24.23
C LEU A 88 3.42 3.88 24.71
N ASP A 89 2.87 4.97 24.20
CA ASP A 89 3.12 6.31 24.75
C ASP A 89 2.46 6.44 26.13
N GLU A 90 3.26 6.58 27.19
CA GLU A 90 2.81 6.68 28.59
C GLU A 90 1.83 7.83 28.83
N GLY A 91 1.89 8.89 28.02
CA GLY A 91 1.01 10.06 28.15
C GLY A 91 -0.19 10.05 27.22
N ALA A 92 -0.42 8.95 26.49
CA ALA A 92 -1.50 8.84 25.53
C ALA A 92 -2.77 8.23 26.14
N GLU A 93 -3.92 8.66 25.64
CA GLU A 93 -5.17 7.96 25.89
C GLU A 93 -5.16 6.61 25.17
N ILE A 94 -5.27 5.52 25.93
CA ILE A 94 -5.25 4.17 25.36
C ILE A 94 -6.64 3.79 24.83
N ARG A 95 -6.71 3.53 23.52
CA ARG A 95 -7.89 3.10 22.78
C ARG A 95 -7.84 1.60 22.49
N THR A 96 -8.98 1.04 22.13
CA THR A 96 -9.09 -0.34 21.64
C THR A 96 -8.83 -0.41 20.13
N GLU A 97 -8.42 -1.59 19.62
CA GLU A 97 -8.27 -1.81 18.18
C GLU A 97 -9.59 -1.58 17.42
N ALA A 98 -10.74 -1.93 18.03
CA ALA A 98 -12.06 -1.73 17.43
C ALA A 98 -12.39 -0.24 17.22
N GLU A 99 -12.19 0.59 18.26
CA GLU A 99 -12.36 2.04 18.14
C GLU A 99 -11.42 2.63 17.08
N MET A 100 -10.17 2.16 17.04
CA MET A 100 -9.20 2.63 16.06
C MET A 100 -9.57 2.23 14.63
N ARG A 101 -10.16 1.05 14.44
CA ARG A 101 -10.68 0.59 13.15
C ARG A 101 -11.81 1.49 12.66
N GLU A 102 -12.76 1.83 13.53
CA GLU A 102 -13.86 2.74 13.20
C GLU A 102 -13.35 4.13 12.82
N ARG A 103 -12.35 4.65 13.54
CA ARG A 103 -11.74 5.96 13.25
C ARG A 103 -10.94 5.98 11.94
N LEU A 104 -10.29 4.87 11.59
CA LEU A 104 -9.45 4.75 10.40
C LEU A 104 -10.28 4.44 9.14
N ALA A 105 -11.43 3.78 9.25
CA ALA A 105 -12.25 3.37 8.11
C ALA A 105 -12.61 4.51 7.14
N PRO A 106 -13.05 5.72 7.58
CA PRO A 106 -13.34 6.83 6.66
C PRO A 106 -12.14 7.28 5.82
N TRP A 107 -10.92 7.12 6.34
CA TRP A 107 -9.69 7.47 5.62
C TRP A 107 -9.32 6.44 4.54
N LEU A 108 -9.76 5.20 4.72
CA LEU A 108 -9.52 4.11 3.78
C LEU A 108 -10.65 3.93 2.77
N GLU A 109 -11.85 4.47 3.03
CA GLU A 109 -13.06 4.13 2.26
C GLU A 109 -12.90 4.39 0.76
N LEU A 110 -12.42 5.58 0.37
CA LEU A 110 -12.17 5.89 -1.04
C LEU A 110 -11.21 4.89 -1.69
N GLU A 111 -10.17 4.48 -0.97
CA GLU A 111 -9.16 3.55 -1.47
C GLU A 111 -9.69 2.13 -1.57
N MET A 112 -10.48 1.70 -0.58
CA MET A 112 -11.20 0.43 -0.60
C MET A 112 -12.21 0.38 -1.75
N HIS A 113 -12.93 1.48 -1.98
CA HIS A 113 -13.84 1.62 -3.12
C HIS A 113 -13.10 1.47 -4.44
N ARG A 114 -11.95 2.15 -4.62
CA ARG A 114 -11.09 1.98 -5.80
C ARG A 114 -10.62 0.53 -6.00
N LEU A 115 -10.35 -0.22 -4.93
CA LEU A 115 -9.99 -1.64 -5.04
C LEU A 115 -11.18 -2.50 -5.51
N ARG A 116 -12.40 -2.21 -5.04
CA ARG A 116 -13.63 -2.88 -5.53
C ARG A 116 -13.85 -2.59 -7.01
N LEU A 117 -13.67 -1.34 -7.43
CA LEU A 117 -13.76 -0.95 -8.84
C LEU A 117 -12.68 -1.62 -9.70
N LEU A 118 -11.45 -1.71 -9.20
CA LEU A 118 -10.38 -2.42 -9.89
C LEU A 118 -10.74 -3.89 -10.06
N ARG A 119 -11.28 -4.54 -9.03
CA ARG A 119 -11.75 -5.94 -9.12
C ARG A 119 -12.82 -6.12 -10.19
N ALA A 120 -13.76 -5.18 -10.29
CA ALA A 120 -14.84 -5.20 -11.27
C ALA A 120 -14.35 -4.98 -12.72
N VAL A 121 -13.35 -4.13 -12.92
CA VAL A 121 -12.83 -3.79 -14.26
C VAL A 121 -11.77 -4.76 -14.74
N ALA A 122 -10.90 -5.22 -13.84
CA ALA A 122 -9.67 -5.94 -14.18
C ALA A 122 -9.71 -7.44 -13.82
N GLY A 123 -10.65 -7.87 -12.98
CA GLY A 123 -10.63 -9.22 -12.42
C GLY A 123 -9.74 -9.32 -11.16
N PRO A 124 -9.40 -10.54 -10.72
CA PRO A 124 -8.49 -10.77 -9.60
C PRO A 124 -7.14 -10.07 -9.81
N PHE A 125 -6.59 -9.50 -8.74
CA PHE A 125 -5.31 -8.80 -8.77
C PHE A 125 -4.50 -9.06 -7.50
N TRP A 126 -3.24 -8.62 -7.52
CA TRP A 126 -2.35 -8.62 -6.37
C TRP A 126 -2.26 -7.22 -5.75
N HIS A 127 -2.67 -7.05 -4.50
CA HIS A 127 -2.47 -5.79 -3.78
C HIS A 127 -1.10 -5.77 -3.11
N LEU A 128 -0.31 -4.74 -3.35
CA LEU A 128 1.00 -4.54 -2.75
C LEU A 128 0.86 -3.72 -1.46
N GLU A 129 1.32 -4.28 -0.35
CA GLU A 129 1.36 -3.57 0.93
C GLU A 129 2.18 -2.27 0.82
N SER A 130 1.68 -1.23 1.47
CA SER A 130 2.35 0.08 1.55
C SER A 130 3.63 0.00 2.40
N PRO A 131 4.61 0.87 2.17
CA PRO A 131 5.78 0.92 3.05
C PRO A 131 5.34 1.22 4.49
N PRO A 132 5.95 0.57 5.50
CA PRO A 132 5.76 0.97 6.89
C PRO A 132 6.26 2.41 7.10
N PRO A 133 5.84 3.08 8.18
CA PRO A 133 6.23 4.47 8.42
C PRO A 133 7.72 4.60 8.76
N VAL A 134 8.27 5.79 8.51
CA VAL A 134 9.62 6.16 8.92
C VAL A 134 9.67 6.40 10.43
N ARG A 135 10.71 5.90 11.11
CA ARG A 135 10.83 6.03 12.58
C ARG A 135 11.02 7.47 13.05
N SER A 136 12.01 8.19 12.52
CA SER A 136 12.42 9.51 13.05
C SER A 136 11.39 10.59 12.72
N ALA A 137 10.89 11.25 13.77
CA ALA A 137 10.02 12.42 13.65
C ALA A 137 10.77 13.60 13.03
N GLU A 138 12.04 13.79 13.37
CA GLU A 138 12.90 14.87 12.86
C GLU A 138 13.14 14.72 11.36
N TRP A 139 13.42 13.49 10.92
CA TRP A 139 13.60 13.22 9.49
C TRP A 139 12.30 13.48 8.72
N ILE A 140 11.16 13.04 9.24
CA ILE A 140 9.85 13.33 8.64
C ILE A 140 9.62 14.83 8.57
N MET A 141 9.87 15.56 9.67
CA MET A 141 9.74 17.01 9.72
C MET A 141 10.51 17.70 8.60
N ALA A 142 11.73 17.23 8.30
CA ALA A 142 12.59 17.77 7.27
C ALA A 142 12.26 17.34 5.84
N HIS A 143 11.48 16.27 5.64
CA HIS A 143 11.26 15.63 4.32
C HIS A 143 9.79 15.42 3.95
N ALA A 144 8.84 15.95 4.73
CA ALA A 144 7.43 15.80 4.43
C ALA A 144 6.99 16.59 3.20
N GLU A 145 6.01 16.02 2.51
CA GLU A 145 5.41 16.57 1.31
C GLU A 145 4.47 17.75 1.64
N PRO A 146 4.17 18.62 0.64
CA PRO A 146 3.30 19.79 0.82
C PRO A 146 1.96 19.48 1.49
N TYR A 147 1.38 18.31 1.18
CA TYR A 147 0.14 17.83 1.80
C TYR A 147 0.17 17.88 3.35
N PHE A 148 1.34 17.64 3.96
CA PHE A 148 1.53 17.72 5.40
C PHE A 148 2.04 19.07 5.85
N THR A 149 3.05 19.64 5.17
CA THR A 149 3.67 20.90 5.61
C THR A 149 2.72 22.09 5.53
N GLU A 150 1.71 22.03 4.66
CA GLU A 150 0.68 23.07 4.52
C GLU A 150 -0.47 22.91 5.53
N GLN A 151 -0.49 21.83 6.32
CA GLN A 151 -1.48 21.67 7.38
C GLN A 151 -1.19 22.66 8.52
N PRO A 152 -2.20 23.37 9.04
CA PRO A 152 -2.00 24.42 10.05
C PRO A 152 -1.36 23.90 11.34
N ASP A 153 -1.57 22.62 11.65
CA ASP A 153 -1.08 21.98 12.87
C ASP A 153 0.30 21.34 12.73
N TYR A 154 0.85 21.22 11.53
CA TYR A 154 2.06 20.43 11.28
C TYR A 154 3.27 20.92 12.09
N HIS A 155 3.60 22.21 11.99
CA HIS A 155 4.71 22.80 12.74
C HIS A 155 4.40 23.00 14.22
N ARG A 156 3.11 23.09 14.58
CA ARG A 156 2.66 23.35 15.96
C ARG A 156 2.64 22.09 16.81
N LEU A 157 2.15 20.98 16.25
CA LEU A 157 1.98 19.70 16.93
C LEU A 157 3.15 18.73 16.67
N GLY A 158 3.91 18.95 15.60
CA GLY A 158 4.98 18.05 15.19
C GLY A 158 4.44 16.72 14.65
N ILE A 159 5.21 15.66 14.84
CA ILE A 159 4.94 14.32 14.30
C ILE A 159 4.60 13.37 15.43
N ALA A 160 3.54 12.58 15.25
CA ALA A 160 3.14 11.57 16.20
C ALA A 160 4.26 10.55 16.47
N ALA A 161 4.23 9.95 17.66
CA ALA A 161 5.21 8.93 18.04
C ALA A 161 5.25 7.77 17.03
N ALA A 162 6.43 7.19 16.82
CA ALA A 162 6.60 6.11 15.84
C ALA A 162 5.73 4.88 16.14
N GLY A 163 5.47 4.60 17.42
CA GLY A 163 4.61 3.49 17.86
C GLY A 163 3.20 3.60 17.30
N VAL A 164 2.48 4.71 17.59
CA VAL A 164 1.10 4.88 17.11
C VAL A 164 1.02 4.91 15.58
N ARG A 165 1.99 5.55 14.89
CA ARG A 165 2.06 5.54 13.42
C ARG A 165 2.20 4.12 12.87
N TYR A 166 3.05 3.30 13.49
CA TYR A 166 3.24 1.91 13.11
C TYR A 166 1.98 1.06 13.33
N ARG A 167 1.31 1.22 14.48
CA ARG A 167 0.07 0.48 14.76
C ARG A 167 -1.07 0.88 13.82
N CYS A 168 -1.19 2.17 13.46
CA CYS A 168 -2.12 2.63 12.42
C CYS A 168 -1.81 2.03 11.05
N TRP A 169 -0.52 1.91 10.68
CA TRP A 169 -0.11 1.22 9.46
C TRP A 169 -0.49 -0.27 9.49
N LEU A 170 -0.18 -0.98 10.59
CA LEU A 170 -0.54 -2.40 10.75
C LEU A 170 -2.06 -2.61 10.63
N LEU A 171 -2.85 -1.76 11.29
CA LEU A 171 -4.31 -1.83 11.22
C LEU A 171 -4.83 -1.56 9.80
N ALA A 172 -4.31 -0.53 9.12
CA ALA A 172 -4.66 -0.26 7.72
C ALA A 172 -4.32 -1.44 6.81
N SER A 173 -3.13 -2.02 6.96
CA SER A 173 -2.69 -3.20 6.19
C SER A 173 -3.63 -4.39 6.40
N ARG A 174 -4.10 -4.64 7.62
CA ARG A 174 -5.09 -5.69 7.91
C ARG A 174 -6.43 -5.42 7.27
N MET A 175 -6.96 -4.22 7.42
CA MET A 175 -8.24 -3.83 6.82
C MET A 175 -8.22 -3.97 5.30
N ILE A 176 -7.10 -3.62 4.65
CA ILE A 176 -6.94 -3.81 3.20
C ILE A 176 -6.75 -5.28 2.82
N ARG A 177 -6.04 -6.08 3.64
CA ARG A 177 -5.93 -7.52 3.41
C ARG A 177 -7.28 -8.22 3.50
N GLU A 178 -8.05 -7.94 4.55
CA GLU A 178 -9.41 -8.46 4.71
C GLU A 178 -10.27 -8.15 3.49
N LEU A 179 -10.18 -6.91 2.97
CA LEU A 179 -10.86 -6.56 1.72
C LEU A 179 -10.32 -7.35 0.52
N CYS A 180 -9.01 -7.60 0.43
CA CYS A 180 -8.47 -8.43 -0.65
C CYS A 180 -9.00 -9.86 -0.57
N ASP A 181 -9.07 -10.44 0.63
CA ASP A 181 -9.64 -11.75 0.87
C ASP A 181 -11.12 -11.79 0.46
N ASP A 182 -11.91 -10.78 0.83
CA ASP A 182 -13.32 -10.63 0.43
C ASP A 182 -13.52 -10.50 -1.09
N LEU A 183 -12.54 -9.93 -1.79
CA LEU A 183 -12.57 -9.72 -3.24
C LEU A 183 -11.97 -10.89 -4.05
N ASP A 184 -11.51 -11.96 -3.39
CA ASP A 184 -10.74 -13.04 -4.00
C ASP A 184 -9.51 -12.50 -4.75
N CYS A 185 -8.80 -11.58 -4.09
CA CYS A 185 -7.56 -10.95 -4.54
C CYS A 185 -6.42 -11.35 -3.61
N ALA A 186 -5.22 -11.45 -4.17
CA ALA A 186 -4.04 -11.77 -3.38
C ALA A 186 -3.43 -10.53 -2.73
N TYR A 187 -2.81 -10.69 -1.56
CA TYR A 187 -2.11 -9.62 -0.85
C TYR A 187 -0.60 -9.93 -0.76
N VAL A 188 0.24 -8.98 -1.18
CA VAL A 188 1.70 -9.09 -1.14
C VAL A 188 2.23 -8.25 0.02
N GLU A 189 2.68 -8.93 1.06
CA GLU A 189 3.31 -8.32 2.22
C GLU A 189 4.65 -7.65 1.88
N VAL A 190 4.98 -6.60 2.62
CA VAL A 190 6.32 -6.02 2.65
C VAL A 190 7.31 -7.07 3.18
N PRO A 191 8.31 -7.50 2.38
CA PRO A 191 9.32 -8.44 2.83
C PRO A 191 10.00 -7.98 4.12
N SER A 192 10.23 -8.91 5.04
CA SER A 192 10.81 -8.62 6.37
C SER A 192 12.16 -7.91 6.30
N HIS A 193 12.98 -8.19 5.29
CA HIS A 193 14.27 -7.54 5.08
C HIS A 193 14.18 -6.06 4.67
N LEU A 194 13.01 -5.54 4.30
CA LEU A 194 12.77 -4.11 4.05
C LEU A 194 12.38 -3.37 5.33
N ARG A 195 12.05 -4.11 6.38
CA ARG A 195 11.71 -3.58 7.70
C ARG A 195 13.00 -3.43 8.52
N GLY A 196 13.04 -2.36 9.30
CA GLY A 196 14.07 -2.03 10.25
C GLY A 196 13.63 -2.41 11.67
N GLU A 197 14.13 -1.66 12.65
CA GLU A 197 13.77 -1.83 14.05
C GLU A 197 12.26 -1.70 14.27
N ALA A 198 11.68 -2.62 15.07
CA ALA A 198 10.26 -2.67 15.39
C ALA A 198 9.32 -2.67 14.16
N GLY A 199 9.77 -3.26 13.05
CA GLY A 199 8.96 -3.40 11.84
C GLY A 199 8.79 -2.13 10.98
N LEU A 200 9.38 -1.01 11.40
CA LEU A 200 9.34 0.29 10.70
C LEU A 200 10.18 0.27 9.41
N LEU A 201 10.05 1.28 8.54
CA LEU A 201 10.85 1.33 7.31
C LEU A 201 12.33 1.57 7.62
N ARG A 202 13.22 0.84 6.94
CA ARG A 202 14.67 1.11 6.99
C ARG A 202 14.95 2.53 6.49
N PRO A 203 15.74 3.36 7.20
CA PRO A 203 15.99 4.74 6.80
C PRO A 203 16.56 4.89 5.39
N SER A 204 17.42 3.97 4.95
CA SER A 204 17.99 3.98 3.59
C SER A 204 16.95 3.78 2.47
N LEU A 205 15.76 3.28 2.81
CA LEU A 205 14.66 3.08 1.89
C LEU A 205 13.66 4.24 1.90
N ALA A 206 13.77 5.23 2.79
CA ALA A 206 12.84 6.36 2.86
C ALA A 206 13.15 7.41 1.77
N ARG A 207 12.14 7.86 1.02
CA ARG A 207 12.27 8.93 0.01
C ARG A 207 11.83 10.27 0.58
N ASP A 208 10.63 10.28 1.16
CA ASP A 208 9.97 11.40 1.83
C ASP A 208 9.20 10.83 3.03
N SER A 209 8.30 11.61 3.66
CA SER A 209 7.64 11.18 4.90
C SER A 209 6.73 9.96 4.75
N THR A 210 6.26 9.65 3.54
CA THR A 210 5.27 8.58 3.32
C THR A 210 5.64 7.57 2.23
N HIS A 211 6.62 7.89 1.38
CA HIS A 211 7.01 7.07 0.25
C HIS A 211 8.40 6.48 0.44
N ALA A 212 8.55 5.23 0.02
CA ALA A 212 9.83 4.58 -0.09
C ALA A 212 10.52 4.86 -1.45
N ARG A 213 11.85 4.68 -1.46
CA ARG A 213 12.72 4.79 -2.62
C ARG A 213 12.53 3.60 -3.57
N GLU A 214 13.18 3.70 -4.72
CA GLU A 214 13.14 2.69 -5.76
C GLU A 214 13.59 1.29 -5.32
N PRO A 215 14.62 1.07 -4.47
CA PRO A 215 14.97 -0.26 -3.99
C PRO A 215 13.83 -0.99 -3.24
N PHE A 216 12.97 -0.26 -2.53
CA PHE A 216 11.77 -0.85 -1.93
C PHE A 216 10.79 -1.32 -3.01
N GLY A 217 10.57 -0.50 -4.04
CA GLY A 217 9.71 -0.86 -5.17
C GLY A 217 10.22 -2.08 -5.93
N GLU A 218 11.53 -2.20 -6.11
CA GLU A 218 12.15 -3.37 -6.73
C GLU A 218 11.89 -4.64 -5.93
N ALA A 219 12.09 -4.59 -4.61
CA ALA A 219 11.85 -5.73 -3.74
C ALA A 219 10.37 -6.15 -3.70
N MET A 220 9.44 -5.19 -3.72
CA MET A 220 8.00 -5.50 -3.82
C MET A 220 7.64 -6.16 -5.15
N LEU A 221 8.23 -5.72 -6.27
CA LEU A 221 8.02 -6.37 -7.56
C LEU A 221 8.59 -7.80 -7.59
N GLN A 222 9.75 -8.04 -6.98
CA GLN A 222 10.32 -9.38 -6.85
C GLN A 222 9.43 -10.29 -6.00
N ALA A 223 8.85 -9.77 -4.91
CA ALA A 223 7.90 -10.49 -4.07
C ALA A 223 6.62 -10.85 -4.86
N LEU A 224 6.08 -9.90 -5.63
CA LEU A 224 4.95 -10.12 -6.53
C LEU A 224 5.25 -11.23 -7.55
N GLU A 225 6.38 -11.14 -8.26
CA GLU A 225 6.79 -12.12 -9.27
C GLU A 225 6.92 -13.52 -8.66
N SER A 226 7.53 -13.61 -7.48
CA SER A 226 7.72 -14.88 -6.75
C SER A 226 6.38 -15.49 -6.32
N ALA A 227 5.46 -14.66 -5.82
CA ALA A 227 4.14 -15.10 -5.39
C ALA A 227 3.28 -15.58 -6.58
N ALA A 228 3.30 -14.83 -7.69
CA ALA A 228 2.57 -15.19 -8.91
C ALA A 228 3.10 -16.49 -9.56
N ALA A 229 4.42 -16.68 -9.56
CA ALA A 229 5.04 -17.93 -10.05
C ALA A 229 4.62 -19.14 -9.19
N SER A 230 4.57 -18.97 -7.86
CA SER A 230 4.17 -20.02 -6.92
C SER A 230 2.69 -20.39 -7.03
N ALA A 231 1.81 -19.43 -7.31
CA ALA A 231 0.39 -19.69 -7.54
C ALA A 231 0.17 -20.51 -8.83
N SER A 232 0.90 -20.18 -9.90
CA SER A 232 0.78 -20.87 -11.19
C SER A 232 1.20 -22.34 -11.12
N THR A 233 2.25 -22.67 -10.36
CA THR A 233 2.72 -24.05 -10.18
C THR A 233 1.73 -24.89 -9.36
N ALA A 234 1.07 -24.31 -8.36
CA ALA A 234 0.09 -25.00 -7.54
C ALA A 234 -1.17 -25.40 -8.34
N VAL A 235 -1.60 -24.55 -9.29
CA VAL A 235 -2.71 -24.84 -10.20
C VAL A 235 -2.36 -25.96 -11.18
N GLY A 236 -1.14 -25.94 -11.73
CA GLY A 236 -0.64 -27.01 -12.62
C GLY A 236 -0.58 -28.39 -11.95
N HIS A 237 -0.23 -28.44 -10.67
CA HIS A 237 -0.18 -29.71 -9.92
C HIS A 237 -1.58 -30.29 -9.64
N ARG A 238 -2.59 -29.44 -9.36
CA ARG A 238 -3.98 -29.88 -9.16
C ARG A 238 -4.64 -30.42 -10.45
N MET A 239 -4.27 -29.89 -11.62
CA MET A 239 -4.78 -30.41 -12.91
C MET A 239 -4.08 -31.69 -13.37
N GLY A 240 -2.87 -31.98 -12.88
CA GLY A 240 -2.13 -33.22 -13.20
C GLY A 240 -2.67 -34.47 -12.50
N MET A 241 -3.35 -34.31 -11.35
CA MET A 241 -3.88 -35.44 -10.57
C MET A 241 -5.31 -35.87 -10.97
N SER A 242 -6.00 -35.11 -11.83
CA SER A 242 -7.38 -35.42 -12.26
C SER A 242 -7.47 -36.15 -13.62
N ARG A 243 -6.34 -36.60 -14.20
CA ARG A 243 -6.30 -37.34 -15.48
C ARG A 243 -5.89 -38.81 -15.37
N SER A 244 -5.90 -39.37 -14.18
CA SER A 244 -5.75 -40.81 -13.94
C SER A 244 -6.98 -41.33 -13.22
N GLY A 245 -8.02 -41.63 -13.99
CA GLY A 245 -9.27 -42.25 -13.56
C GLY A 245 -10.06 -42.70 -14.77
#